data_AF-A0A519UHA0-F1
#
_entry.id   AF-A0A519UHA0-F1
#
_cell.length_a   1.000
_cell.length_b   1.000
_cell.length_c   1.000
_cell.angle_alpha   90.00
_cell.angle_beta   90.00
_cell.angle_gamma   90.00
#
_symmetry.space_group_name_H-M   'P 1'
#
loop_
_entity.id
_entity.type
_entity.pdbx_description
1 polymer ?
#
loop_
_entity_poly.entity_id
_entity_poly.type
_entity_poly.pdbx_seq_one_letter_code
_entity_poly.pdbx_strand_id
1 'polypeptide(L)'
;MTKKKRAVLTSLALLASCFPLAFNLGQAPIQTWDEARQAVNAYELLHAGGQWLVTTFDHQPDLGNTKPPLLIWLQALSMGWFGATELAVRLPSLLAAASTVGLLYAAGRGVGRPGAGLLAGAVLTTTAGYLGPHLARTGDYEALLCLGVLGQVLATFAYAETGRARYLVWAAAAVAGAVLTKGVAGLLALPALFFYLLWHSKLGMLVRRPGFWWSAAGALALPGLFYLLRERALPGYWAAVRGNELGGRYLHNMSPAAEPPLYYVRNLLGYQVRPWWPLLPLA
;
A
#
# COMPACT_ATOMS: atom_id res chain seq x y z
N MET A 1 -15.73 -13.75 -30.71
CA MET A 1 -16.45 -13.58 -29.43
C MET A 1 -17.00 -12.17 -29.31
N THR A 2 -18.25 -11.96 -28.86
CA THR A 2 -18.84 -10.60 -28.78
C THR A 2 -18.18 -9.75 -27.69
N LYS A 3 -18.23 -8.41 -27.81
CA LYS A 3 -17.70 -7.48 -26.79
C LYS A 3 -18.29 -7.75 -25.40
N LYS A 4 -19.60 -8.02 -25.34
CA LYS A 4 -20.32 -8.36 -24.10
C LYS A 4 -19.78 -9.65 -23.46
N LYS A 5 -19.63 -10.73 -24.25
CA LYS A 5 -19.07 -12.01 -23.75
C LYS A 5 -17.64 -11.83 -23.22
N ARG A 6 -16.80 -11.06 -23.91
CA ARG A 6 -15.42 -10.77 -23.47
C ARG A 6 -15.38 -10.00 -22.14
N ALA A 7 -16.25 -9.01 -21.97
CA ALA A 7 -16.35 -8.24 -20.73
C ALA A 7 -16.74 -9.14 -19.55
N VAL A 8 -17.76 -9.98 -19.72
CA VAL A 8 -18.20 -10.94 -18.69
C VAL A 8 -17.07 -11.88 -18.29
N LEU A 9 -16.39 -12.51 -19.26
CA LEU A 9 -15.27 -13.41 -18.96
C LEU A 9 -14.10 -12.71 -18.26
N THR A 10 -13.83 -11.46 -18.61
CA THR A 10 -12.80 -10.66 -17.95
C THR A 10 -13.17 -10.39 -16.49
N SER A 11 -14.42 -9.97 -16.24
CA SER A 11 -14.89 -9.73 -14.87
C SER A 11 -14.85 -11.00 -14.03
N LEU A 12 -15.27 -12.14 -14.60
CA LEU A 12 -15.18 -13.44 -13.92
C LEU A 12 -13.72 -13.81 -13.63
N ALA A 13 -12.79 -13.58 -14.56
CA ALA A 13 -11.37 -13.85 -14.33
C ALA A 13 -10.76 -12.96 -13.23
N LEU A 14 -11.14 -11.68 -13.18
CA LEU A 14 -10.72 -10.78 -12.10
C LEU A 14 -11.27 -11.23 -10.74
N LEU A 15 -12.56 -11.57 -10.69
CA LEU A 15 -13.19 -12.09 -9.47
C LEU A 15 -12.53 -13.40 -9.00
N ALA A 16 -12.26 -14.32 -9.94
CA ALA A 16 -11.54 -15.55 -9.64
C ALA A 16 -10.12 -15.27 -9.13
N SER A 17 -9.42 -14.28 -9.69
CA SER A 17 -8.09 -13.88 -9.22
C SER A 17 -8.13 -13.28 -7.81
N CYS A 18 -9.20 -12.59 -7.43
CA CYS A 18 -9.36 -12.01 -6.10
C CYS A 18 -9.90 -13.01 -5.06
N PHE A 19 -10.40 -14.18 -5.47
CA PHE A 19 -11.00 -15.17 -4.55
C PHE A 19 -10.08 -15.56 -3.39
N PRO A 20 -8.77 -15.85 -3.57
CA PRO A 20 -7.88 -16.19 -2.46
C PRO A 20 -7.75 -15.10 -1.38
N LEU A 21 -7.98 -13.84 -1.74
CA LEU A 21 -7.94 -12.71 -0.81
C LEU A 21 -9.15 -12.70 0.12
N ALA A 22 -10.34 -12.97 -0.44
CA ALA A 22 -11.61 -12.87 0.27
C ALA A 22 -12.01 -14.18 0.97
N PHE A 23 -11.49 -15.32 0.51
CA PHE A 23 -11.88 -16.62 1.03
C PHE A 23 -11.63 -16.70 2.54
N ASN A 24 -12.71 -16.98 3.28
CA ASN A 24 -12.71 -17.14 4.72
C ASN A 24 -12.09 -15.98 5.54
N LEU A 25 -12.10 -14.76 5.00
CA LEU A 25 -11.39 -13.62 5.59
C LEU A 25 -11.96 -13.18 6.95
N GLY A 26 -13.27 -13.36 7.16
CA GLY A 26 -13.98 -12.94 8.36
C GLY A 26 -14.02 -13.97 9.50
N GLN A 27 -13.58 -15.22 9.31
CA GLN A 27 -13.65 -16.23 10.39
C GLN A 27 -12.34 -16.40 11.15
N ALA A 28 -11.20 -16.02 10.56
CA ALA A 28 -9.92 -16.13 11.25
C ALA A 28 -9.85 -15.05 12.34
N PRO A 29 -9.40 -15.36 13.57
CA PRO A 29 -9.28 -14.35 14.63
C PRO A 29 -8.28 -13.26 14.21
N ILE A 30 -8.42 -12.07 14.79
CA ILE A 30 -7.43 -11.00 14.65
C ILE A 30 -6.08 -11.47 15.18
N GLN A 31 -5.03 -11.26 14.40
CA GLN A 31 -3.66 -11.59 14.76
C GLN A 31 -3.20 -10.70 15.91
N THR A 32 -2.51 -11.30 16.87
CA THR A 32 -1.91 -10.57 17.99
C THR A 32 -0.85 -9.58 17.48
N TRP A 33 -0.56 -8.55 18.27
CA TRP A 33 0.40 -7.48 17.97
C TRP A 33 -0.14 -6.46 16.97
N ASP A 34 0.36 -6.46 15.73
CA ASP A 34 0.13 -5.35 14.80
C ASP A 34 -1.35 -5.25 14.39
N GLU A 35 -1.97 -6.34 13.91
CA GLU A 35 -3.37 -6.32 13.45
C GLU A 35 -4.32 -5.95 14.59
N ALA A 36 -4.13 -6.55 15.78
CA ALA A 36 -4.91 -6.22 16.97
C ALA A 36 -4.78 -4.75 17.39
N ARG A 37 -3.56 -4.20 17.39
CA ARG A 37 -3.34 -2.80 17.75
C ARG A 37 -4.02 -1.85 16.77
N GLN A 38 -3.90 -2.11 15.47
CA GLN A 38 -4.57 -1.32 14.43
C GLN A 38 -6.10 -1.38 14.59
N ALA A 39 -6.65 -2.56 14.87
CA ALA A 39 -8.06 -2.75 15.12
C ALA A 39 -8.55 -1.96 16.35
N VAL A 40 -7.81 -2.00 17.46
CA VAL A 40 -8.12 -1.21 18.67
C VAL A 40 -8.02 0.29 18.38
N ASN A 41 -6.95 0.75 17.71
CA ASN A 41 -6.82 2.15 17.32
C ASN A 41 -8.03 2.61 16.49
N ALA A 42 -8.46 1.81 15.52
CA ALA A 42 -9.60 2.12 14.65
C ALA A 42 -10.93 2.14 15.42
N TYR A 43 -11.14 1.15 16.30
CA TYR A 43 -12.33 1.06 17.14
C TYR A 43 -12.43 2.25 18.09
N GLU A 44 -11.37 2.58 18.82
CA GLU A 44 -11.39 3.73 19.74
C GLU A 44 -11.55 5.05 18.99
N LEU A 45 -10.89 5.23 17.84
CA LEU A 45 -11.03 6.42 16.99
C LEU A 45 -12.49 6.65 16.58
N LEU A 46 -13.19 5.59 16.17
CA LEU A 46 -14.60 5.65 15.78
C LEU A 46 -15.50 6.13 16.94
N HIS A 47 -15.16 5.78 18.18
CA HIS A 47 -15.95 6.10 19.37
C HIS A 47 -15.51 7.38 20.09
N ALA A 48 -14.47 8.06 19.58
CA ALA A 48 -13.87 9.22 20.25
C ALA A 48 -14.62 10.55 20.01
N GLY A 49 -15.90 10.51 19.62
CA GLY A 49 -16.77 11.69 19.59
C GLY A 49 -16.41 12.75 18.54
N GLY A 50 -15.77 12.36 17.43
CA GLY A 50 -15.47 13.25 16.30
C GLY A 50 -14.01 13.71 16.21
N GLN A 51 -13.14 13.28 17.11
CA GLN A 51 -11.69 13.41 16.91
C GLN A 51 -11.19 12.31 15.95
N TRP A 52 -10.47 12.70 14.89
CA TRP A 52 -9.92 11.77 13.89
C TRP A 52 -8.40 11.91 13.74
N LEU A 53 -7.77 12.74 14.57
CA LEU A 53 -6.37 13.12 14.41
C LEU A 53 -5.46 12.31 15.34
N VAL A 54 -5.86 12.11 16.59
CA VAL A 54 -5.05 11.45 17.61
C VAL A 54 -5.61 10.05 17.85
N THR A 55 -4.92 9.04 17.33
CA THR A 55 -5.24 7.64 17.61
C THR A 55 -4.94 7.32 19.08
N THR A 56 -5.77 6.48 19.68
CA THR A 56 -5.62 6.01 21.06
C THR A 56 -5.48 4.50 21.10
N PHE A 57 -4.87 3.98 22.17
CA PHE A 57 -4.78 2.57 22.48
C PHE A 57 -4.90 2.42 23.99
N ASP A 58 -5.79 1.52 24.45
CA ASP A 58 -6.14 1.40 25.87
C ASP A 58 -6.67 2.73 26.42
N HIS A 59 -7.46 3.43 25.60
CA HIS A 59 -8.04 4.75 25.88
C HIS A 59 -7.02 5.87 26.17
N GLN A 60 -5.73 5.65 25.88
CA GLN A 60 -4.67 6.64 26.03
C GLN A 60 -4.14 7.09 24.67
N PRO A 61 -3.69 8.35 24.51
CA PRO A 61 -3.07 8.80 23.27
C PRO A 61 -1.89 7.92 22.83
N ASP A 62 -1.96 7.36 21.61
CA ASP A 62 -0.96 6.43 21.11
C ASP A 62 0.20 7.18 20.43
N LEU A 63 1.36 7.18 21.09
CA LEU A 63 2.65 7.65 20.55
C LEU A 63 3.54 6.49 20.06
N GLY A 64 3.17 5.24 20.34
CA GLY A 64 3.91 4.06 19.91
C GLY A 64 3.58 3.66 18.46
N ASN A 65 2.38 4.00 17.97
CA ASN A 65 2.05 3.91 16.56
C ASN A 65 2.36 5.22 15.82
N THR A 66 3.57 5.31 15.29
CA THR A 66 4.10 6.49 14.58
C THR A 66 3.71 6.58 13.11
N LYS A 67 2.88 5.65 12.63
CA LYS A 67 2.45 5.62 11.24
C LYS A 67 1.31 6.62 11.03
N PRO A 68 1.25 7.27 9.87
CA PRO A 68 0.09 8.07 9.52
C PRO A 68 -1.19 7.21 9.41
N PRO A 69 -2.37 7.82 9.54
CA PRO A 69 -3.56 7.12 10.01
C PRO A 69 -4.44 6.60 8.88
N LEU A 70 -4.03 6.63 7.60
CA LEU A 70 -4.95 6.33 6.49
C LEU A 70 -5.61 4.96 6.61
N LEU A 71 -4.85 3.93 6.98
CA LEU A 71 -5.44 2.61 7.22
C LEU A 71 -6.45 2.66 8.37
N ILE A 72 -6.06 3.24 9.51
CA ILE A 72 -6.90 3.33 10.70
C ILE A 72 -8.19 4.10 10.41
N TRP A 73 -8.12 5.17 9.63
CA TRP A 73 -9.30 5.92 9.16
C TRP A 73 -10.24 5.04 8.36
N LEU A 74 -9.70 4.29 7.39
CA LEU A 74 -10.51 3.40 6.57
C LEU A 74 -11.09 2.23 7.38
N GLN A 75 -10.34 1.71 8.36
CA GLN A 75 -10.82 0.67 9.26
C GLN A 75 -11.93 1.20 10.17
N ALA A 76 -11.78 2.39 10.75
CA ALA A 76 -12.80 3.02 11.58
C ALA A 76 -14.09 3.26 10.77
N LEU A 77 -13.97 3.77 9.54
CA LEU A 77 -15.12 3.94 8.64
C LEU A 77 -15.78 2.60 8.28
N SER A 78 -14.98 1.58 7.99
CA SER A 78 -15.45 0.22 7.70
C SER A 78 -16.22 -0.36 8.89
N MET A 79 -15.67 -0.26 10.11
CA MET A 79 -16.34 -0.68 11.34
C MET A 79 -17.62 0.12 11.60
N GLY A 80 -17.65 1.42 11.27
CA GLY A 80 -18.84 2.24 11.40
C GLY A 80 -20.01 1.78 10.52
N TRP A 81 -19.72 1.20 9.34
CA TRP A 81 -20.75 0.69 8.42
C TRP A 81 -21.12 -0.77 8.65
N PHE A 82 -20.15 -1.62 9.00
CA PHE A 82 -20.32 -3.07 9.06
C PHE A 82 -20.25 -3.66 10.48
N GLY A 83 -20.07 -2.81 11.49
CA GLY A 83 -19.80 -3.22 12.86
C GLY A 83 -18.34 -3.61 13.09
N ALA A 84 -17.93 -3.66 14.36
CA ALA A 84 -16.56 -4.05 14.76
C ALA A 84 -16.35 -5.56 14.64
N THR A 85 -16.19 -6.03 13.41
CA THR A 85 -15.95 -7.44 13.05
C THR A 85 -14.58 -7.63 12.41
N GLU A 86 -14.07 -8.86 12.38
CA GLU A 86 -12.81 -9.23 11.72
C GLU A 86 -12.82 -8.85 10.23
N LEU A 87 -13.96 -9.07 9.57
CA LEU A 87 -14.13 -8.68 8.17
C LEU A 87 -14.05 -7.16 8.02
N ALA A 88 -14.68 -6.39 8.89
CA ALA A 88 -14.64 -4.93 8.82
C ALA A 88 -13.22 -4.38 9.02
N VAL A 89 -12.44 -4.95 9.94
CA VAL A 89 -11.00 -4.63 10.14
C VAL A 89 -10.19 -4.87 8.86
N ARG A 90 -10.45 -5.98 8.17
CA ARG A 90 -9.67 -6.43 7.00
C ARG A 90 -10.17 -5.88 5.67
N LEU A 91 -11.38 -5.33 5.63
CA LEU A 91 -12.01 -4.85 4.40
C LEU A 91 -11.17 -3.78 3.67
N PRO A 92 -10.56 -2.77 4.32
CA PRO A 92 -9.69 -1.83 3.63
C PRO A 92 -8.49 -2.51 2.95
N SER A 93 -7.83 -3.45 3.63
CA SER A 93 -6.71 -4.22 3.08
C SER A 93 -7.14 -5.12 1.92
N LEU A 94 -8.30 -5.79 2.04
CA LEU A 94 -8.89 -6.58 0.96
C LEU A 94 -9.17 -5.72 -0.29
N LEU A 95 -9.77 -4.55 -0.11
CA LEU A 95 -10.07 -3.63 -1.20
C LEU A 95 -8.80 -3.07 -1.85
N ALA A 96 -7.76 -2.79 -1.06
CA ALA A 96 -6.47 -2.37 -1.58
C ALA A 96 -5.78 -3.47 -2.39
N ALA A 97 -5.80 -4.71 -1.87
CA ALA A 97 -5.24 -5.86 -2.56
C ALA A 97 -6.00 -6.19 -3.87
N ALA A 98 -7.33 -6.12 -3.86
CA ALA A 98 -8.15 -6.31 -5.06
C ALA A 98 -7.92 -5.18 -6.09
N SER A 99 -7.74 -3.94 -5.61
CA SER A 99 -7.41 -2.80 -6.47
C SER A 99 -6.03 -2.96 -7.11
N THR A 100 -5.07 -3.56 -6.40
CA THR A 100 -3.73 -3.88 -6.93
C THR A 100 -3.84 -4.86 -8.11
N VAL A 101 -4.67 -5.91 -7.99
CA VAL A 101 -4.98 -6.83 -9.11
C VAL A 101 -5.62 -6.07 -10.29
N GLY A 102 -6.56 -5.18 -10.00
CA GLY A 102 -7.19 -4.32 -11.00
C GLY A 102 -6.18 -3.43 -11.75
N LEU A 103 -5.21 -2.85 -11.04
CA LEU A 103 -4.14 -2.04 -11.63
C LEU A 103 -3.20 -2.87 -12.50
N LEU A 104 -2.83 -4.08 -12.09
CA LEU A 104 -2.02 -4.99 -12.93
C LEU A 104 -2.75 -5.36 -14.23
N TYR A 105 -4.04 -5.64 -14.15
CA TYR A 105 -4.86 -5.86 -15.34
C TYR A 105 -4.93 -4.61 -16.24
N ALA A 106 -5.13 -3.43 -15.65
CA ALA A 106 -5.17 -2.17 -16.38
C ALA A 106 -3.84 -1.85 -17.06
N ALA A 107 -2.71 -2.13 -16.40
CA ALA A 107 -1.37 -2.01 -16.95
C ALA A 107 -1.15 -2.95 -18.14
N GLY A 108 -1.49 -4.24 -17.98
CA GLY A 108 -1.41 -5.23 -19.06
C GLY A 108 -2.27 -4.82 -20.27
N ARG A 109 -3.48 -4.32 -20.04
CA ARG A 109 -4.32 -3.73 -21.10
C ARG A 109 -3.65 -2.54 -21.80
N GLY A 110 -3.02 -1.65 -21.02
CA GLY A 110 -2.36 -0.44 -21.52
C GLY A 110 -1.23 -0.74 -22.52
N VAL A 111 -0.55 -1.88 -22.35
CA VAL A 111 0.52 -2.35 -23.25
C VAL A 111 0.02 -3.38 -24.28
N GLY A 112 -1.30 -3.53 -24.46
CA GLY A 112 -1.88 -4.46 -25.43
C GLY A 112 -1.85 -5.94 -25.03
N ARG A 113 -1.43 -6.27 -23.79
CA ARG A 113 -1.34 -7.64 -23.25
C ARG A 113 -2.27 -7.84 -22.05
N PRO A 114 -3.61 -7.74 -22.22
CA PRO A 114 -4.57 -7.87 -21.12
C PRO A 114 -4.48 -9.23 -20.38
N GLY A 115 -4.16 -10.32 -21.10
CA GLY A 115 -3.97 -11.63 -20.50
C GLY A 115 -2.78 -11.70 -19.55
N ALA A 116 -1.68 -11.02 -19.88
CA ALA A 116 -0.51 -10.93 -18.99
C ALA A 116 -0.84 -10.13 -17.71
N GLY A 117 -1.65 -9.09 -17.80
CA GLY A 117 -2.12 -8.35 -16.63
C GLY A 117 -3.03 -9.19 -15.72
N LEU A 118 -3.93 -10.00 -16.29
CA LEU A 118 -4.73 -10.96 -15.51
C LEU A 118 -3.85 -12.01 -14.84
N LEU A 119 -2.90 -12.58 -15.59
CA LEU A 119 -1.96 -13.57 -15.07
C LEU A 119 -1.12 -13.00 -13.94
N ALA A 120 -0.59 -11.79 -14.08
CA ALA A 120 0.17 -11.12 -13.03
C ALA A 120 -0.66 -10.94 -11.75
N GLY A 121 -1.94 -10.57 -11.89
CA GLY A 121 -2.88 -10.51 -10.77
C GLY A 121 -3.09 -11.86 -10.09
N ALA A 122 -3.32 -12.92 -10.87
CA ALA A 122 -3.48 -14.28 -10.36
C ALA A 122 -2.22 -14.79 -9.65
N VAL A 123 -1.03 -14.55 -10.23
CA VAL A 123 0.27 -14.88 -9.63
C VAL A 123 0.45 -14.15 -8.30
N LEU A 124 0.12 -12.86 -8.24
CA LEU A 124 0.22 -12.08 -7.02
C LEU A 124 -0.66 -12.66 -5.91
N THR A 125 -1.94 -12.92 -6.20
CA THR A 125 -2.91 -13.42 -5.20
C THR A 125 -2.73 -14.89 -4.83
N THR A 126 -1.73 -15.56 -5.38
CA THR A 126 -1.36 -16.94 -5.06
C THR A 126 0.11 -17.04 -4.62
N THR A 127 0.79 -15.90 -4.50
CA THR A 127 2.14 -15.80 -3.94
C THR A 127 2.05 -15.91 -2.42
N ALA A 128 2.82 -16.83 -1.83
CA ALA A 128 2.75 -17.12 -0.39
C ALA A 128 3.07 -15.90 0.47
N GLY A 129 4.06 -15.09 0.04
CA GLY A 129 4.39 -13.83 0.72
C GLY A 129 3.28 -12.77 0.64
N TYR A 130 2.41 -12.85 -0.38
CA TYR A 130 1.32 -11.90 -0.55
C TYR A 130 0.07 -12.26 0.27
N LEU A 131 -0.24 -13.55 0.36
CA LEU A 131 -1.36 -14.07 1.16
C LEU A 131 -1.01 -14.33 2.62
N GLY A 132 0.28 -14.29 2.96
CA GLY A 132 0.79 -14.59 4.28
C GLY A 132 0.35 -13.56 5.35
N PRO A 133 0.73 -13.82 6.62
CA PRO A 133 0.50 -12.87 7.70
C PRO A 133 1.19 -11.53 7.42
N HIS A 134 0.64 -10.45 7.95
CA HIS A 134 1.15 -9.07 7.78
C HIS A 134 1.06 -8.51 6.36
N LEU A 135 0.11 -8.99 5.53
CA LEU A 135 -0.05 -8.47 4.18
C LEU A 135 -1.51 -8.37 3.70
N ALA A 136 -1.90 -9.10 2.65
CA ALA A 136 -3.14 -8.83 1.93
C ALA A 136 -4.41 -9.34 2.63
N ARG A 137 -4.27 -10.29 3.56
CA ARG A 137 -5.39 -10.93 4.28
C ARG A 137 -5.50 -10.50 5.74
N THR A 138 -4.69 -9.55 6.17
CA THR A 138 -4.71 -8.99 7.52
C THR A 138 -4.98 -7.49 7.46
N GLY A 139 -5.49 -6.93 8.55
CA GLY A 139 -5.75 -5.51 8.74
C GLY A 139 -4.49 -4.68 8.94
N ASP A 140 -3.43 -4.97 8.18
CA ASP A 140 -2.12 -4.31 8.24
C ASP A 140 -1.93 -3.25 7.14
N TYR A 141 -0.96 -2.36 7.34
CA TYR A 141 -0.61 -1.26 6.43
C TYR A 141 -0.14 -1.71 5.04
N GLU A 142 0.31 -2.95 4.93
CA GLU A 142 1.08 -3.46 3.81
C GLU A 142 0.28 -3.50 2.51
N ALA A 143 -0.99 -3.92 2.54
CA ALA A 143 -1.82 -3.99 1.34
C ALA A 143 -2.05 -2.61 0.69
N LEU A 144 -2.32 -1.59 1.52
CA LEU A 144 -2.44 -0.21 1.06
C LEU A 144 -1.11 0.36 0.56
N LEU A 145 -0.02 0.05 1.25
CA LEU A 145 1.31 0.49 0.83
C LEU A 145 1.67 -0.12 -0.54
N CYS A 146 1.42 -1.42 -0.75
CA CYS A 146 1.63 -2.08 -2.04
C CYS A 146 0.82 -1.42 -3.16
N LEU A 147 -0.46 -1.11 -2.90
CA LEU A 147 -1.30 -0.39 -3.86
C LEU A 147 -0.71 0.98 -4.22
N GLY A 148 -0.31 1.76 -3.21
CA GLY A 148 0.30 3.07 -3.39
C GLY A 148 1.60 3.00 -4.18
N VAL A 149 2.51 2.10 -3.81
CA VAL A 149 3.80 1.91 -4.50
C VAL A 149 3.59 1.46 -5.96
N LEU A 150 2.70 0.49 -6.21
CA LEU A 150 2.38 0.08 -7.58
C LEU A 150 1.78 1.24 -8.38
N GLY A 151 0.89 2.02 -7.76
CA GLY A 151 0.33 3.23 -8.35
C GLY A 151 1.41 4.24 -8.75
N GLN A 152 2.40 4.47 -7.90
CA GLN A 152 3.55 5.34 -8.20
C GLN A 152 4.32 4.84 -9.42
N VAL A 153 4.63 3.55 -9.47
CA VAL A 153 5.36 2.93 -10.59
C VAL A 153 4.59 3.04 -11.89
N LEU A 154 3.33 2.59 -11.90
CA LEU A 154 2.50 2.56 -13.12
C LEU A 154 2.16 3.97 -13.63
N ALA A 155 1.89 4.93 -12.73
CA ALA A 155 1.62 6.30 -13.12
C ALA A 155 2.88 6.97 -13.69
N THR A 156 4.03 6.78 -13.05
CA THR A 156 5.31 7.32 -13.55
C THR A 156 5.69 6.71 -14.90
N PHE A 157 5.54 5.39 -15.05
CA PHE A 157 5.74 4.71 -16.32
C PHE A 157 4.78 5.25 -17.41
N ALA A 158 3.49 5.36 -17.12
CA ALA A 158 2.51 5.86 -18.08
C ALA A 158 2.77 7.33 -18.46
N TYR A 159 3.22 8.16 -17.51
CA TYR A 159 3.67 9.51 -17.81
C TYR A 159 4.90 9.51 -18.74
N ALA A 160 5.89 8.68 -18.42
CA ALA A 160 7.11 8.54 -19.21
C ALA A 160 6.81 8.12 -20.67
N GLU A 161 5.83 7.24 -20.88
CA GLU A 161 5.45 6.78 -22.23
C GLU A 161 4.57 7.74 -23.01
N THR A 162 3.71 8.50 -22.32
CA THR A 162 2.66 9.28 -23.01
C THR A 162 2.78 10.79 -22.87
N GLY A 163 3.58 11.30 -21.93
CA GLY A 163 3.70 12.71 -21.58
C GLY A 163 2.42 13.35 -21.00
N ARG A 164 1.35 12.57 -20.74
CA ARG A 164 0.04 13.10 -20.33
C ARG A 164 0.04 13.52 -18.86
N ALA A 165 -0.27 14.79 -18.60
CA ALA A 165 -0.23 15.40 -17.27
C ALA A 165 -1.12 14.71 -16.20
N ARG A 166 -2.22 14.05 -16.59
CA ARG A 166 -3.06 13.29 -15.66
C ARG A 166 -2.27 12.26 -14.84
N TYR A 167 -1.22 11.68 -15.41
CA TYR A 167 -0.39 10.68 -14.74
C TYR A 167 0.51 11.29 -13.65
N LEU A 168 0.81 12.58 -13.71
CA LEU A 168 1.47 13.29 -12.62
C LEU A 168 0.55 13.39 -11.39
N VAL A 169 -0.73 13.65 -11.61
CA VAL A 169 -1.75 13.67 -10.55
C VAL A 169 -1.93 12.28 -9.95
N TRP A 170 -2.02 11.24 -10.79
CA TRP A 170 -2.09 9.85 -10.30
C TRP A 170 -0.85 9.45 -9.51
N ALA A 171 0.35 9.82 -9.96
CA ALA A 171 1.59 9.57 -9.23
C ALA A 171 1.59 10.31 -7.88
N ALA A 172 1.20 11.59 -7.86
CA ALA A 172 1.11 12.37 -6.63
C ALA A 172 0.09 11.82 -5.63
N ALA A 173 -1.09 11.40 -6.09
CA ALA A 173 -2.08 10.76 -5.24
C ALA A 173 -1.57 9.44 -4.66
N ALA A 174 -0.86 8.65 -5.46
CA ALA A 174 -0.26 7.39 -5.01
C ALA A 174 0.90 7.61 -4.01
N VAL A 175 1.69 8.67 -4.16
CA VAL A 175 2.70 9.10 -3.18
C VAL A 175 2.03 9.53 -1.88
N ALA A 176 1.08 10.47 -1.94
CA ALA A 176 0.37 10.96 -0.75
C ALA A 176 -0.30 9.83 0.01
N GLY A 177 -1.01 8.93 -0.69
CA GLY A 177 -1.67 7.78 -0.09
C GLY A 177 -0.67 6.80 0.55
N ALA A 178 0.45 6.52 -0.11
CA ALA A 178 1.47 5.62 0.44
C ALA A 178 2.15 6.21 1.70
N VAL A 179 2.44 7.52 1.69
CA VAL A 179 3.00 8.21 2.87
C VAL A 179 1.99 8.28 4.00
N LEU A 180 0.72 8.60 3.69
CA LEU A 180 -0.36 8.58 4.69
C LEU A 180 -0.70 7.16 5.20
N THR A 181 -0.18 6.12 4.55
CA THR A 181 -0.28 4.73 5.03
C THR A 181 0.90 4.37 5.92
N LYS A 182 2.14 4.56 5.46
CA LYS A 182 3.33 4.02 6.13
C LYS A 182 4.55 4.96 6.13
N GLY A 183 4.29 6.27 6.16
CA GLY A 183 5.30 7.31 6.28
C GLY A 183 6.39 7.19 5.21
N VAL A 184 7.65 7.13 5.67
CA VAL A 184 8.85 7.10 4.81
C VAL A 184 8.87 5.86 3.90
N ALA A 185 8.30 4.73 4.35
CA ALA A 185 8.20 3.54 3.51
C ALA A 185 7.42 3.80 2.21
N GLY A 186 6.46 4.73 2.24
CA GLY A 186 5.71 5.17 1.06
C GLY A 186 6.54 5.92 0.01
N LEU A 187 7.75 6.38 0.36
CA LEU A 187 8.67 7.10 -0.52
C LEU A 187 9.75 6.20 -1.13
N LEU A 188 9.87 4.94 -0.70
CA LEU A 188 10.99 4.06 -1.06
C LEU A 188 11.08 3.73 -2.55
N ALA A 189 9.97 3.85 -3.29
CA ALA A 189 9.98 3.67 -4.74
C ALA A 189 10.55 4.89 -5.50
N LEU A 190 10.51 6.09 -4.90
CA LEU A 190 10.88 7.32 -5.60
C LEU A 190 12.34 7.37 -6.05
N PRO A 191 13.35 6.91 -5.28
CA PRO A 191 14.73 6.84 -5.77
C PRO A 191 14.88 5.97 -7.01
N ALA A 192 14.26 4.78 -7.02
CA ALA A 192 14.29 3.89 -8.18
C ALA A 192 13.61 4.52 -9.41
N LEU A 193 12.47 5.19 -9.21
CA LEU A 193 11.76 5.90 -10.26
C LEU A 193 12.55 7.10 -10.80
N PHE A 194 13.27 7.81 -9.94
CA PHE A 194 14.18 8.88 -10.34
C PHE A 194 15.29 8.33 -11.24
N PHE A 195 15.95 7.24 -10.84
CA PHE A 195 16.99 6.60 -11.66
C PHE A 195 16.43 6.06 -12.97
N TYR A 196 15.23 5.49 -12.97
CA TYR A 196 14.54 5.08 -14.20
C TYR A 196 14.36 6.27 -15.17
N LEU A 197 13.84 7.41 -14.68
CA LEU A 197 13.65 8.59 -15.51
C LEU A 197 14.97 9.21 -15.98
N LEU A 198 16.02 9.15 -15.16
CA LEU A 198 17.35 9.59 -15.52
C LEU A 198 17.96 8.71 -16.63
N TRP A 199 17.92 7.39 -16.44
CA TRP A 199 18.43 6.40 -17.39
C TRP A 199 17.77 6.53 -18.76
N HIS A 200 16.46 6.75 -18.81
CA HIS A 200 15.74 6.95 -20.06
C HIS A 200 15.74 8.40 -20.58
N SER A 201 16.53 9.30 -19.98
CA SER A 201 16.60 10.73 -20.35
C SER A 201 15.24 11.46 -20.32
N LYS A 202 14.30 10.98 -19.50
CA LYS A 202 12.94 11.53 -19.35
C LYS A 202 12.81 12.52 -18.18
N LEU A 203 13.87 12.71 -17.38
CA LEU A 203 13.85 13.62 -16.24
C LEU A 203 13.56 15.08 -16.66
N GLY A 204 14.16 15.53 -17.77
CA GLY A 204 13.92 16.88 -18.31
C GLY A 204 12.46 17.13 -18.70
N MET A 205 11.78 16.10 -19.20
CA MET A 205 10.35 16.16 -19.53
C MET A 205 9.49 16.39 -18.27
N LEU A 206 9.88 15.77 -17.16
CA LEU A 206 9.18 15.90 -15.88
C LEU A 206 9.34 17.30 -15.28
N VAL A 207 10.58 17.74 -15.06
CA VAL A 207 10.87 18.98 -14.31
C VAL A 207 10.49 20.26 -15.05
N ARG A 208 10.45 20.22 -16.39
CA ARG A 208 10.01 21.36 -17.22
C ARG A 208 8.50 21.56 -17.22
N ARG A 209 7.71 20.63 -16.68
CA ARG A 209 6.25 20.74 -16.65
C ARG A 209 5.80 21.41 -15.35
N PRO A 210 5.10 22.57 -15.40
CA PRO A 210 4.58 23.20 -14.19
C PRO A 210 3.66 22.29 -13.37
N GLY A 211 2.86 21.47 -14.05
CA GLY A 211 1.98 20.50 -13.39
C GLY A 211 2.71 19.46 -12.54
N PHE A 212 3.99 19.17 -12.82
CA PHE A 212 4.78 18.29 -11.96
C PHE A 212 4.98 18.93 -10.59
N TRP A 213 5.36 20.20 -10.52
CA TRP A 213 5.62 20.90 -9.27
C TRP A 213 4.36 21.05 -8.42
N TRP A 214 3.21 21.35 -9.03
CA TRP A 214 1.92 21.35 -8.32
C TRP A 214 1.54 19.96 -7.80
N SER A 215 1.76 18.91 -8.61
CA SER A 215 1.50 17.53 -8.18
C SER A 215 2.42 17.12 -7.03
N ALA A 216 3.71 17.44 -7.12
CA ALA A 216 4.70 17.16 -6.07
C ALA A 216 4.40 17.93 -4.78
N ALA A 217 4.03 19.21 -4.88
CA ALA A 217 3.61 20.00 -3.74
C ALA A 217 2.37 19.39 -3.07
N GLY A 218 1.35 18.99 -3.84
CA GLY A 218 0.17 18.31 -3.31
C GLY A 218 0.50 16.97 -2.64
N ALA A 219 1.41 16.20 -3.23
CA ALA A 219 1.85 14.91 -2.69
C ALA A 219 2.49 15.03 -1.31
N LEU A 220 3.19 16.14 -1.04
CA LEU A 220 3.88 16.41 0.22
C LEU A 220 3.02 17.22 1.21
N ALA A 221 2.19 18.12 0.72
CA ALA A 221 1.36 19.00 1.55
C ALA A 221 0.33 18.21 2.36
N LEU A 222 -0.29 17.18 1.78
CA LEU A 222 -1.29 16.37 2.49
C LEU A 222 -0.70 15.58 3.68
N PRO A 223 0.35 14.75 3.51
CA PRO A 223 1.02 14.13 4.64
C PRO A 223 1.67 15.13 5.59
N GLY A 224 2.28 16.20 5.05
CA GLY A 224 2.91 17.25 5.85
C GLY A 224 1.93 17.94 6.78
N LEU A 225 0.73 18.27 6.27
CA LEU A 225 -0.35 18.83 7.08
C LEU A 225 -0.78 17.86 8.18
N PHE A 226 -0.91 16.56 7.88
CA PHE A 226 -1.20 15.56 8.90
C PHE A 226 -0.15 15.59 10.02
N TYR A 227 1.14 15.50 9.69
CA TYR A 227 2.21 15.49 10.70
C TYR A 227 2.22 16.79 11.54
N LEU A 228 2.03 17.94 10.90
CA LEU A 228 1.96 19.23 11.58
C LEU A 228 0.77 19.32 12.54
N LEU A 229 -0.42 18.91 12.10
CA LEU A 229 -1.61 18.91 12.95
C LEU A 229 -1.47 17.90 14.08
N ARG A 230 -0.95 16.70 13.79
CA ARG A 230 -0.78 15.62 14.76
C ARG A 230 0.19 16.00 15.88
N GLU A 231 1.28 16.70 15.57
CA GLU A 231 2.22 17.26 16.54
C GLU A 231 1.57 18.37 17.38
N ARG A 232 0.81 19.27 16.75
CA ARG A 232 0.11 20.34 17.48
C ARG A 232 -0.94 19.80 18.46
N ALA A 233 -1.62 18.72 18.08
CA ALA A 233 -2.64 18.10 18.92
C ALA A 233 -2.06 17.32 20.10
N LEU A 234 -0.88 16.73 19.95
CA LEU A 234 -0.18 16.00 21.00
C LEU A 234 1.33 16.13 20.79
N PRO A 235 1.98 17.10 21.46
CA PRO A 235 3.41 17.34 21.33
C PRO A 235 4.24 16.10 21.64
N GLY A 236 5.32 15.91 20.89
CA GLY A 236 6.22 14.76 21.02
C GLY A 236 5.98 13.65 20.00
N TYR A 237 4.91 13.73 19.19
CA TYR A 237 4.69 12.79 18.09
C TYR A 237 5.83 12.82 17.06
N TRP A 238 6.34 14.00 16.71
CA TRP A 238 7.47 14.14 15.79
C TRP A 238 8.75 13.52 16.35
N ALA A 239 8.98 13.66 17.67
CA ALA A 239 10.11 13.00 18.32
C ALA A 239 9.98 11.46 18.24
N ALA A 240 8.78 10.93 18.48
CA ALA A 240 8.49 9.51 18.32
C ALA A 240 8.69 9.03 16.86
N VAL A 241 8.20 9.78 15.86
CA VAL A 241 8.38 9.47 14.43
C VAL A 241 9.87 9.42 14.07
N ARG A 242 10.69 10.38 14.53
CA ARG A 242 12.14 10.33 14.28
C ARG A 242 12.81 9.10 14.88
N GLY A 243 12.42 8.75 16.11
CA GLY A 243 12.95 7.57 16.80
C GLY A 243 12.55 6.25 16.13
N ASN A 244 11.32 6.13 15.66
CA ASN A 244 10.78 4.88 15.11
C ASN A 244 10.94 4.73 13.59
N GLU A 245 10.80 5.80 12.80
CA GLU A 245 10.60 5.73 11.34
C GLU A 245 11.77 6.32 10.51
N LEU A 246 12.66 7.11 11.11
CA LEU A 246 13.74 7.81 10.37
C LEU A 246 15.16 7.44 10.82
N GLY A 247 15.30 6.73 11.94
CA GLY A 247 16.60 6.41 12.52
C GLY A 247 16.57 5.15 13.36
N GLY A 248 16.06 5.23 14.58
CA GLY A 248 16.32 4.23 15.64
C GLY A 248 16.13 2.78 15.21
N ARG A 249 15.01 2.42 14.57
CA ARG A 249 14.75 1.05 14.10
C ARG A 249 15.59 0.60 12.90
N TYR A 250 16.11 1.54 12.12
CA TYR A 250 17.01 1.25 11.00
C TYR A 250 18.48 1.16 11.43
N LEU A 251 18.83 1.79 12.56
CA LEU A 251 20.20 1.85 13.08
C LEU A 251 20.46 0.85 14.21
N HIS A 252 19.42 0.27 14.80
CA HIS A 252 19.53 -0.68 15.90
C HIS A 252 18.77 -1.97 15.62
N ASN A 253 19.35 -3.11 16.01
CA ASN A 253 18.72 -4.41 15.88
C ASN A 253 17.53 -4.53 16.84
N MET A 254 16.34 -4.77 16.28
CA MET A 254 15.13 -5.08 17.06
C MET A 254 15.00 -6.58 17.40
N SER A 255 15.79 -7.43 16.74
CA SER A 255 15.86 -8.88 16.98
C SER A 255 17.18 -9.23 17.68
N PRO A 256 17.21 -10.26 18.55
CA PRO A 256 18.44 -10.74 19.20
C PRO A 256 19.52 -11.16 18.21
N ALA A 257 19.15 -11.59 17.00
CA ALA A 257 20.06 -11.99 15.95
C ALA A 257 19.91 -11.09 14.72
N ALA A 258 21.04 -10.55 14.24
CA ALA A 258 21.08 -9.84 12.97
C ALA A 258 20.94 -10.84 11.82
N GLU A 259 20.03 -10.56 10.90
CA GLU A 259 19.87 -11.35 9.68
C GLU A 259 21.03 -11.07 8.69
N PRO A 260 21.42 -12.04 7.85
CA PRO A 260 22.50 -11.85 6.88
C PRO A 260 22.11 -10.84 5.78
N PRO A 261 23.08 -10.20 5.09
CA PRO A 261 22.80 -9.16 4.08
C PRO A 261 21.85 -9.59 2.96
N LEU A 262 21.83 -10.88 2.60
CA LEU A 262 20.98 -11.45 1.55
C LEU A 262 19.67 -12.07 2.08
N TYR A 263 19.30 -11.83 3.33
CA TYR A 263 18.12 -12.42 3.96
C TYR A 263 16.86 -12.24 3.12
N TYR A 264 16.54 -11.00 2.71
CA TYR A 264 15.33 -10.72 1.93
C TYR A 264 15.35 -11.35 0.53
N VAL A 265 16.51 -11.39 -0.13
CA VAL A 265 16.66 -12.05 -1.44
C VAL A 265 16.44 -13.56 -1.31
N ARG A 266 17.05 -14.17 -0.29
CA ARG A 266 16.88 -15.61 0.00
C ARG A 266 15.43 -15.94 0.37
N ASN A 267 14.78 -15.11 1.18
CA ASN A 267 13.38 -15.33 1.56
C ASN A 267 12.44 -15.15 0.35
N LEU A 268 12.67 -14.13 -0.48
CA LEU A 268 11.90 -13.90 -1.70
C LEU A 268 11.95 -15.13 -2.61
N LEU A 269 13.17 -15.57 -2.97
CA LEU A 269 13.40 -16.66 -3.91
C LEU A 269 13.08 -18.04 -3.32
N GLY A 270 13.44 -18.28 -2.07
CA GLY A 270 13.32 -19.59 -1.42
C GLY A 270 11.93 -19.90 -0.87
N TYR A 271 11.12 -18.87 -0.60
CA TYR A 271 9.81 -19.03 0.02
C TYR A 271 8.72 -18.25 -0.70
N GLN A 272 8.83 -16.92 -0.80
CA GLN A 272 7.69 -16.08 -1.18
C GLN A 272 7.17 -16.36 -2.58
N VAL A 273 8.06 -16.41 -3.59
CA VAL A 273 7.69 -16.61 -5.01
C VAL A 273 7.99 -18.00 -5.55
N ARG A 274 8.42 -18.93 -4.69
CA ARG A 274 8.88 -20.27 -5.10
C ARG A 274 7.88 -21.04 -5.98
N PRO A 275 6.55 -21.02 -5.74
CA PRO A 275 5.60 -21.71 -6.62
C PRO A 275 5.61 -21.22 -8.07
N TRP A 276 6.08 -20.00 -8.31
CA TRP A 276 6.06 -19.33 -9.62
C TRP A 276 7.39 -19.37 -10.36
N TRP A 277 8.44 -19.95 -9.78
CA TRP A 277 9.74 -20.15 -10.46
C TRP A 277 9.63 -20.82 -11.84
N PRO A 278 8.79 -21.85 -12.05
CA PRO A 278 8.65 -22.47 -13.37
C PRO A 278 8.15 -21.51 -14.46
N LEU A 279 7.53 -20.38 -14.09
CA LEU A 279 7.06 -19.37 -15.04
C LEU A 279 8.06 -18.24 -15.31
N LEU A 280 9.15 -18.11 -14.53
CA LEU A 280 10.19 -17.09 -14.78
C LEU A 280 10.83 -17.18 -16.18
N PRO A 281 11.06 -18.36 -16.79
CA PRO A 281 11.61 -18.46 -18.14
C PRO A 281 10.65 -18.02 -19.26
N LEU A 282 9.38 -17.78 -18.93
CA LEU A 282 8.31 -17.45 -19.89
C LEU A 282 7.95 -15.95 -19.88
N ALA A 283 8.61 -15.14 -19.05
CA ALA A 283 8.43 -13.69 -18.91
C ALA A 283 9.48 -12.92 -19.71
#